data_AF-A0A9D8B5N5-F1
#
_entry.id   AF-A0A9D8B5N5-F1
#
_cell.length_a   1.000
_cell.length_b   1.000
_cell.length_c   1.000
_cell.angle_alpha   90.00
_cell.angle_beta   90.00
_cell.angle_gamma   90.00
#
_symmetry.space_group_name_H-M   'P 1'
#
loop_
_entity.id
_entity.type
_entity.pdbx_description
1 polymer ?
#
loop_
_entity_poly.entity_id
_entity_poly.type
_entity_poly.pdbx_seq_one_letter_code
_entity_poly.pdbx_strand_id
1 'polypeptide(L)' 'MIDHDQMIQILKSKVKEVGSQKILAHQMGVSQQYLSDVLKRKRMPNHKILEALGLRPVQYYVRIYPASKSDAEKE' A
#
# COMPACT_ATOMS: atom_id res chain seq x y z
N MET A 1 -2.18 8.19 -10.29
CA MET A 1 -2.14 6.75 -9.97
C MET A 1 -1.72 6.62 -8.52
N ILE A 2 -2.33 5.72 -7.75
CA ILE A 2 -1.90 5.41 -6.37
C ILE A 2 -1.10 4.12 -6.42
N ASP A 3 0.16 4.18 -6.00
CA ASP A 3 0.99 2.99 -5.83
C ASP A 3 0.73 2.31 -4.47
N HIS A 4 1.38 1.17 -4.27
CA HIS A 4 1.22 0.38 -3.06
C HIS A 4 1.66 1.13 -1.79
N ASP A 5 2.75 1.91 -1.85
CA ASP A 5 3.27 2.62 -0.68
C ASP A 5 2.38 3.81 -0.30
N GLN A 6 1.89 4.55 -1.28
CA GLN A 6 0.90 5.60 -1.09
C GLN A 6 -0.38 5.04 -0.46
N MET A 7 -0.88 3.90 -0.94
CA MET A 7 -2.03 3.22 -0.35
C MET A 7 -1.78 2.83 1.12
N ILE A 8 -0.58 2.32 1.45
CA ILE A 8 -0.22 2.00 2.84
C ILE A 8 -0.20 3.25 3.73
N GLN A 9 0.24 4.40 3.22
CA GLN A 9 0.19 5.65 3.99
C GLN A 9 -1.25 6.12 4.23
N ILE A 10 -2.12 6.00 3.23
CA ILE A 10 -3.56 6.29 3.39
C ILE A 10 -4.16 5.40 4.48
N LEU A 11 -3.85 4.10 4.49
CA LEU A 11 -4.30 3.18 5.54
C LEU A 11 -3.79 3.58 6.92
N LYS A 12 -2.51 3.94 7.05
CA LYS A 12 -1.94 4.40 8.33
C LYS A 12 -2.62 5.67 8.83
N SER A 13 -2.94 6.61 7.95
CA SER A 13 -3.67 7.82 8.30
C SER A 13 -5.08 7.50 8.81
N LYS A 14 -5.80 6.61 8.12
CA LYS A 14 -7.13 6.13 8.58
C LYS A 14 -7.06 5.42 9.93
N VAL A 15 -6.02 4.60 10.18
CA VAL A 15 -5.82 3.97 11.50
C VAL A 15 -5.65 5.04 12.59
N LYS A 16 -4.91 6.11 12.32
CA LYS A 16 -4.73 7.22 13.27
C LYS A 16 -6.01 7.99 13.51
N GLU A 17 -6.78 8.28 12.46
CA GLU A 17 -8.07 8.97 12.52
C GLU A 17 -9.09 8.19 13.36
N VAL A 18 -9.20 6.89 13.12
CA VAL A 18 -10.10 5.99 13.87
C VAL A 18 -9.55 5.65 15.27
N GLY A 19 -8.23 5.80 15.47
CA GLY A 19 -7.53 5.53 16.72
C GLY A 19 -7.18 4.06 16.98
N SER A 20 -7.57 3.12 16.11
CA SER A 20 -7.29 1.69 16.29
C SER A 20 -7.34 0.87 15.01
N GLN A 21 -6.36 -0.02 14.83
CA GLN A 21 -6.38 -1.02 13.76
C GLN A 21 -7.55 -1.98 13.89
N LYS A 22 -7.97 -2.32 15.12
CA LYS A 22 -9.09 -3.25 15.36
C LYS A 22 -10.40 -2.66 14.86
N ILE A 23 -10.64 -1.38 15.15
CA ILE A 23 -11.85 -0.68 14.74
C ILE A 23 -11.87 -0.52 13.22
N LEU A 24 -10.76 -0.09 12.61
CA LEU A 24 -10.68 0.06 11.16
C LEU A 24 -10.88 -1.29 10.44
N ALA A 25 -10.27 -2.36 10.93
CA ALA A 25 -10.45 -3.70 10.36
C ALA A 25 -11.91 -4.15 10.41
N HIS A 26 -12.60 -3.88 11.53
CA HIS A 26 -14.03 -4.15 11.66
C HIS A 26 -14.86 -3.34 10.67
N GLN A 27 -14.60 -2.02 10.53
CA GLN A 27 -15.28 -1.16 9.55
C GLN A 27 -15.07 -1.64 8.10
N MET A 28 -13.88 -2.16 7.79
CA MET A 28 -13.55 -2.71 6.47
C MET A 28 -14.00 -4.16 6.26
N GLY A 29 -14.60 -4.81 7.27
CA GLY A 29 -15.05 -6.20 7.18
C GLY A 29 -13.90 -7.20 6.97
N VAL A 30 -12.74 -6.93 7.56
CA VAL A 30 -11.54 -7.80 7.53
C VAL A 30 -11.03 -8.10 8.95
N SER A 31 -10.19 -9.12 9.10
CA SER A 31 -9.57 -9.41 10.40
C SER A 31 -8.48 -8.39 10.72
N GLN A 32 -8.30 -8.09 12.01
CA GLN A 32 -7.23 -7.19 12.47
C GLN A 32 -5.84 -7.74 12.16
N GLN A 33 -5.65 -9.06 12.22
CA GLN A 33 -4.41 -9.72 11.80
C GLN A 33 -4.12 -9.47 10.31
N TYR A 34 -5.14 -9.61 9.45
CA TYR A 34 -4.99 -9.35 8.02
C TYR A 34 -4.63 -7.89 7.74
N LEU A 35 -5.31 -6.93 8.38
CA LEU A 35 -4.97 -5.51 8.24
C LEU A 35 -3.54 -5.22 8.71
N SER A 36 -3.09 -5.83 9.81
CA SER A 36 -1.72 -5.72 10.31
C SER A 36 -0.69 -6.26 9.30
N ASP A 37 -0.97 -7.41 8.69
CA ASP A 37 -0.11 -8.00 7.65
C ASP A 37 -0.03 -7.10 6.41
N VAL A 38 -1.15 -6.51 5.99
CA VAL A 38 -1.19 -5.54 4.88
C VAL A 38 -0.36 -4.30 5.21
N LEU A 39 -0.57 -3.69 6.40
CA LEU A 39 0.21 -2.53 6.86
C LEU A 39 1.72 -2.80 6.95
N LYS A 40 2.11 -4.05 7.21
CA LYS A 40 3.50 -4.52 7.24
C LYS A 40 4.02 -4.97 5.88
N ARG A 41 3.23 -4.83 4.81
CA ARG A 41 3.54 -5.26 3.44
C ARG A 41 3.80 -6.76 3.32
N LYS A 42 3.31 -7.57 4.27
CA LYS A 42 3.42 -9.03 4.24
C LYS A 42 2.34 -9.68 3.38
N ARG A 43 1.24 -8.98 3.13
CA ARG A 43 0.13 -9.42 2.30
C ARG A 43 -0.36 -8.28 1.43
N MET A 44 -0.84 -8.62 0.24
CA MET A 44 -1.52 -7.67 -0.62
C MET A 44 -2.93 -7.36 -0.07
N PRO A 45 -3.41 -6.11 -0.23
CA PRO A 45 -4.78 -5.72 0.07
C PRO A 45 -5.76 -6.42 -0.89
N ASN A 46 -6.91 -6.83 -0.37
CA ASN A 46 -7.99 -7.44 -1.15
C ASN A 46 -9.01 -6.38 -1.58
N HIS A 47 -10.03 -6.81 -2.33
CA HIS A 47 -11.09 -5.92 -2.81
C HIS A 47 -11.76 -5.14 -1.67
N LYS A 48 -12.01 -5.75 -0.50
CA LYS A 48 -12.63 -5.07 0.65
C LYS A 48 -11.83 -3.85 1.13
N ILE A 49 -10.52 -4.00 1.29
CA ILE A 49 -9.65 -2.88 1.67
C ILE A 49 -9.66 -1.82 0.56
N LEU A 50 -9.53 -2.22 -0.71
CA LEU A 50 -9.48 -1.29 -1.82
C LEU A 50 -10.79 -0.51 -1.98
N GLU A 51 -11.94 -1.18 -1.92
CA GLU A 51 -13.28 -0.57 -1.97
C GLU A 51 -13.50 0.41 -0.81
N ALA A 52 -13.09 0.05 0.40
CA ALA A 52 -13.17 0.94 1.56
C ALA A 52 -12.28 2.19 1.44
N LEU A 53 -11.29 2.17 0.54
CA LEU A 53 -10.45 3.31 0.18
C LEU A 53 -10.93 4.04 -1.09
N GLY A 54 -12.00 3.58 -1.75
CA GLY A 54 -12.43 4.09 -3.05
C GLY A 54 -11.46 3.77 -4.18
N LEU A 55 -10.68 2.69 -4.04
CA LEU A 55 -9.66 2.26 -4.98
C LEU A 55 -10.11 1.01 -5.74
N ARG A 56 -9.57 0.85 -6.95
CA ARG A 56 -9.64 -0.39 -7.72
C ARG A 56 -8.23 -0.85 -8.07
N PRO A 57 -7.95 -2.16 -8.09
CA PRO A 57 -6.65 -2.65 -8.53
C PRO A 57 -6.47 -2.40 -10.02
N VAL A 58 -5.30 -1.92 -10.41
CA VAL A 58 -4.91 -1.74 -11.81
C VAL A 58 -3.47 -2.23 -12.00
N GLN A 59 -3.20 -2.90 -13.11
CA GLN A 59 -1.86 -3.30 -13.51
C GLN A 59 -1.32 -2.31 -14.53
N TYR A 60 -0.06 -1.91 -14.39
CA TYR A 60 0.61 -0.95 -15.24
C TYR A 60 2.07 -1.34 -15.42
N TYR A 61 2.65 -0.93 -16.54
CA TYR A 61 4.07 -1.07 -16.83
C TYR A 61 4.74 0.28 -16.61
N VAL A 62 5.91 0.28 -15.98
CA VAL A 62 6.76 1.46 -15.86
C VAL A 62 7.93 1.35 -16.81
N ARG A 63 8.33 2.47 -17.39
CA ARG A 63 9.52 2.52 -18.24
C ARG A 63 10.75 2.44 -17.34
N ILE A 64 11.56 1.42 -17.53
CA ILE A 64 12.91 1.37 -16.98
C ILE A 64 13.87 1.97 -18.01
N TYR A 65 14.74 2.86 -17.57
CA TYR A 65 15.93 3.24 -18.35
C TYR A 65 17.07 2.38 -17.82
N PRO A 66 17.86 1.72 -18.69
CA PRO A 66 19.07 1.07 -18.23
C PRO A 66 19.93 2.13 -17.53
N ALA A 67 20.45 1.82 -16.34
CA ALA A 67 21.37 2.69 -15.64
C ALA A 67 22.49 3.06 -16.62
N SER A 68 22.53 4.32 -17.07
CA SER A 68 23.63 4.82 -17.86
C SER A 68 24.88 4.63 -17.02
N LYS A 69 25.86 3.89 -17.58
CA LYS A 69 27.20 3.74 -17.00
C LYS A 69 27.85 5.13 -16.89
N SER A 70 27.58 5.88 -15.84
CA SER A 70 28.23 7.18 -15.55
C SER A 70 29.01 7.18 -14.25
N ASP A 71 29.23 6.01 -13.65
CA ASP A 71 30.22 5.80 -12.57
C ASP A 71 31.51 5.13 -13.10
N ALA A 72 31.66 5.03 -14.42
CA ALA A 72 32.96 4.85 -15.04
C ALA A 72 33.58 6.25 -15.19
N GLU A 73 34.79 6.45 -14.67
CA GLU A 73 35.59 7.70 -14.64
C GLU A 73 35.46 8.59 -13.39
N LYS A 74 35.75 8.03 -12.21
CA LYS A 74 36.53 8.74 -11.17
C LYS A 74 37.40 7.75 -10.39
N GLU A 75 38.45 7.24 -11.03
CA GLU A 75 39.69 6.82 -10.36
C GLU A 75 40.87 6.96 -11.32
#